data_AF-Q6V8P9-F1
#
_entry.id   AF-Q6V8P9-F1
#
_cell.length_a   1.000
_cell.length_b   1.000
_cell.length_c   1.000
_cell.angle_alpha   90.00
_cell.angle_beta   90.00
_cell.angle_gamma   90.00
#
_symmetry.space_group_name_H-M   'P 1'
#
loop_
_entity.id
_entity.type
_entity.pdbx_description
1 polymer ?
#
loop_
_entity_poly.entity_id
_entity_poly.type
_entity_poly.pdbx_seq_one_letter_code
_entity_poly.pdbx_strand_id
1 'polypeptide(L)'
;QMCRPSQTPHLTMSFPVDWLLDSGVVRKIKLSSVQLARKYMKRVASELDALSGPEKEPNREFILLQGVRSAFRVHQFAGGFDAESMKAFEELRGRVHGQTEETNQES
;
A
#
# COMPACT_ATOMS: atom_id res chain seq x y z
N GLN A 1 -10.78 55.28 -15.88
CA GLN A 1 -10.18 53.99 -16.26
C GLN A 1 -9.73 53.30 -14.98
N MET A 2 -10.25 52.11 -14.69
CA MET A 2 -9.74 51.22 -13.66
C MET A 2 -9.83 49.79 -14.20
N CYS A 3 -8.67 49.12 -14.21
CA CYS A 3 -8.42 47.84 -14.88
C CYS A 3 -9.20 46.69 -14.23
N ARG A 4 -9.87 45.87 -15.03
CA ARG A 4 -10.40 44.57 -14.60
C ARG A 4 -9.24 43.57 -14.48
N PRO A 5 -9.16 42.75 -13.42
CA PRO A 5 -8.18 41.68 -13.37
C PRO A 5 -8.54 40.61 -14.41
N SER A 6 -7.58 40.29 -15.26
CA SER A 6 -7.65 39.23 -16.25
C SER A 6 -7.85 37.88 -15.56
N GLN A 7 -9.00 37.24 -15.82
CA GLN A 7 -9.19 35.82 -15.54
C GLN A 7 -8.13 35.03 -16.28
N THR A 8 -7.20 34.43 -15.54
CA THR A 8 -6.29 33.43 -16.06
C THR A 8 -7.11 32.20 -16.47
N PRO A 9 -6.97 31.69 -17.71
CA PRO A 9 -7.68 30.50 -18.13
C PRO A 9 -7.11 29.32 -17.34
N HIS A 10 -7.93 28.84 -16.41
CA HIS A 10 -7.71 27.57 -15.74
C HIS A 10 -7.75 26.48 -16.81
N LEU A 11 -6.56 26.03 -17.21
CA LEU A 11 -6.37 24.81 -17.97
C LEU A 11 -6.64 23.63 -17.04
N THR A 12 -7.88 23.42 -16.61
CA THR A 12 -8.28 22.04 -16.32
C THR A 12 -8.20 21.30 -17.62
N MET A 13 -7.14 20.51 -17.71
CA MET A 13 -7.09 19.29 -18.48
C MET A 13 -8.50 18.70 -18.60
N SER A 14 -9.05 18.78 -19.80
CA SER A 14 -10.37 18.30 -20.23
C SER A 14 -10.42 16.78 -20.28
N PHE A 15 -9.93 16.10 -19.23
CA PHE A 15 -10.31 14.72 -19.00
C PHE A 15 -11.71 14.76 -18.37
N PRO A 16 -12.73 14.15 -18.98
CA PRO A 16 -14.08 14.18 -18.44
C PRO A 16 -14.14 13.30 -17.19
N VAL A 17 -13.56 13.72 -16.07
CA VAL A 17 -13.56 12.98 -14.80
C VAL A 17 -14.99 12.71 -14.30
N ASP A 18 -15.97 13.44 -14.80
CA ASP A 18 -17.39 13.24 -14.50
C ASP A 18 -17.86 11.81 -14.80
N TRP A 19 -17.48 11.21 -15.94
CA TRP A 19 -17.85 9.80 -16.21
C TRP A 19 -17.18 8.82 -15.25
N LEU A 20 -15.98 9.15 -14.78
CA LEU A 20 -15.23 8.33 -13.84
C LEU A 20 -15.88 8.39 -12.44
N LEU A 21 -16.44 9.54 -12.06
CA LEU A 21 -17.13 9.76 -10.79
C LEU A 21 -18.54 9.16 -10.79
N ASP A 22 -19.31 9.30 -11.88
CA ASP A 22 -20.72 8.85 -11.96
C ASP A 22 -20.88 7.34 -12.18
N SER A 23 -19.92 6.68 -12.83
CA SER A 23 -20.00 5.25 -13.16
C SER A 23 -19.65 4.30 -12.00
N GLY A 24 -19.19 4.83 -10.85
CA GLY A 24 -18.70 4.04 -9.72
C GLY A 24 -17.44 3.22 -10.05
N VAL A 25 -16.81 3.44 -11.20
CA VAL A 25 -15.58 2.74 -11.64
C VAL A 25 -14.43 3.01 -10.69
N VAL A 26 -14.30 4.24 -10.16
CA VAL A 26 -13.30 4.55 -9.12
C VAL A 26 -13.43 3.64 -7.91
N ARG A 27 -14.66 3.39 -7.44
CA ARG A 27 -14.91 2.51 -6.30
C ARG A 27 -14.46 1.08 -6.61
N LYS A 28 -14.79 0.57 -7.80
CA LYS A 28 -14.37 -0.77 -8.25
C LYS A 28 -12.85 -0.88 -8.36
N ILE A 29 -12.19 0.13 -8.92
CA ILE A 29 -10.72 0.17 -9.01
C ILE A 29 -10.11 0.15 -7.61
N LYS A 30 -10.57 1.02 -6.70
CA LYS A 30 -10.10 1.05 -5.31
C LYS A 30 -10.27 -0.30 -4.63
N LEU A 31 -11.44 -0.92 -4.75
CA LEU A 31 -11.71 -2.24 -4.17
C LEU A 31 -10.78 -3.32 -4.74
N SER A 32 -10.63 -3.38 -6.07
CA SER A 32 -9.74 -4.33 -6.73
C SER A 32 -8.27 -4.10 -6.34
N SER A 33 -7.84 -2.85 -6.18
CA SER A 33 -6.49 -2.52 -5.68
C SER A 33 -6.29 -3.04 -4.25
N VAL A 34 -7.26 -2.87 -3.35
CA VAL A 34 -7.21 -3.38 -1.98
C VAL A 34 -7.12 -4.91 -1.97
N GLN A 35 -7.91 -5.60 -2.78
CA GLN A 35 -7.86 -7.06 -2.91
C GLN A 35 -6.51 -7.55 -3.44
N LEU A 36 -5.94 -6.83 -4.41
CA LEU A 36 -4.61 -7.14 -4.94
C LEU A 36 -3.53 -6.92 -3.88
N ALA A 37 -3.56 -5.80 -3.16
CA ALA A 37 -2.65 -5.53 -2.06
C ALA A 37 -2.71 -6.64 -1.00
N ARG A 38 -3.90 -7.11 -0.66
CA ARG A 38 -4.09 -8.23 0.26
C ARG A 38 -3.42 -9.51 -0.21
N LYS A 39 -3.61 -9.90 -1.49
CA LYS A 39 -2.93 -11.07 -2.06
C LYS A 39 -1.41 -10.90 -2.06
N TYR A 40 -0.94 -9.69 -2.36
CA TYR A 40 0.47 -9.35 -2.34
C TYR A 40 1.07 -9.45 -0.93
N MET A 41 0.43 -8.86 0.09
CA MET A 41 0.87 -8.95 1.49
C MET A 41 0.96 -10.39 1.98
N LYS A 42 -0.05 -11.22 1.68
CA LYS A 42 -0.04 -12.66 2.01
C LYS A 42 1.13 -13.38 1.33
N ARG A 43 1.42 -13.06 0.06
CA ARG A 43 2.58 -13.62 -0.64
C ARG A 43 3.89 -13.19 -0.01
N VAL A 44 4.05 -11.89 0.25
CA VAL A 44 5.24 -11.36 0.93
C VAL A 44 5.47 -12.07 2.25
N ALA A 45 4.43 -12.25 3.06
CA ALA A 45 4.51 -13.01 4.31
C ALA A 45 5.04 -14.43 4.10
N SER A 46 4.52 -15.18 3.13
CA SER A 46 5.00 -16.54 2.82
C SER A 46 6.44 -16.58 2.32
N GLU A 47 6.86 -15.61 1.50
CA GLU A 47 8.25 -15.51 1.04
C GLU A 47 9.20 -15.18 2.21
N LEU A 48 8.78 -14.33 3.15
CA LEU A 48 9.55 -14.02 4.37
C LEU A 48 9.73 -15.23 5.28
N ASP A 49 8.71 -16.09 5.36
CA ASP A 49 8.77 -17.34 6.14
C ASP A 49 9.70 -18.36 5.45
N ALA A 50 9.70 -18.41 4.11
CA ALA A 50 10.60 -19.26 3.32
C ALA A 50 12.07 -18.78 3.31
N LEU A 51 12.32 -17.48 3.49
CA LEU A 51 13.63 -16.86 3.60
C LEU A 51 14.23 -16.97 5.01
N SER A 52 14.10 -18.13 5.64
CA SER A 52 14.70 -18.41 6.95
C SER A 52 16.24 -18.56 6.84
N GLY A 53 16.98 -17.85 7.69
CA GLY A 53 18.45 -17.99 7.86
C GLY A 53 19.22 -16.66 7.83
N PRO A 54 20.31 -16.53 8.62
CA PRO A 54 21.03 -15.27 8.85
C PRO A 54 21.68 -14.67 7.61
N GLU A 55 22.01 -15.48 6.60
CA GLU A 55 22.59 -15.02 5.33
C GLU A 55 21.56 -14.27 4.45
N LYS A 56 20.27 -14.55 4.64
CA LYS A 56 19.17 -14.01 3.82
C LYS A 56 18.49 -12.79 4.44
N GLU A 57 18.96 -12.36 5.60
CA GLU A 57 18.44 -11.22 6.37
C GLU A 57 18.28 -9.91 5.57
N PRO A 58 19.27 -9.47 4.75
CA PRO A 58 19.11 -8.24 3.97
C PRO A 58 17.98 -8.34 2.93
N ASN A 59 17.80 -9.52 2.32
CA ASN A 59 16.73 -9.76 1.36
C ASN A 59 15.37 -9.83 2.06
N ARG A 60 15.32 -10.41 3.26
CA ARG A 60 14.13 -10.48 4.10
C ARG A 60 13.65 -9.09 4.47
N GLU A 61 14.53 -8.24 4.99
CA GLU A 61 14.21 -6.85 5.34
C GLU A 61 13.76 -6.05 4.09
N PHE A 62 14.47 -6.20 2.97
CA PHE A 62 14.10 -5.53 1.72
C PHE A 62 12.68 -5.89 1.27
N ILE A 63 12.36 -7.19 1.20
CA ILE A 63 11.05 -7.67 0.76
C ILE A 63 9.94 -7.22 1.72
N LEU A 64 10.20 -7.25 3.03
CA LEU A 64 9.28 -6.74 4.04
C LEU A 64 8.99 -5.25 3.85
N LEU A 65 10.02 -4.43 3.66
CA LEU A 65 9.88 -2.99 3.41
C LEU A 65 9.11 -2.70 2.11
N GLN A 66 9.34 -3.46 1.04
CA GLN A 66 8.55 -3.34 -0.20
C GLN A 66 7.08 -3.69 0.05
N GLY A 67 6.82 -4.77 0.79
CA GLY A 67 5.49 -5.19 1.22
C GLY A 67 4.72 -4.07 1.94
N VAL A 68 5.33 -3.51 2.98
CA VAL A 68 4.73 -2.46 3.81
C VAL A 68 4.52 -1.17 3.00
N ARG A 69 5.50 -0.75 2.20
CA ARG A 69 5.41 0.47 1.37
C ARG A 69 4.30 0.35 0.33
N SER A 70 4.18 -0.81 -0.31
CA SER A 70 3.11 -1.12 -1.26
C SER A 70 1.74 -1.02 -0.58
N ALA A 71 1.57 -1.69 0.57
CA ALA A 71 0.33 -1.66 1.34
C ALA A 71 -0.07 -0.23 1.73
N PHE A 72 0.88 0.58 2.21
CA PHE A 72 0.61 1.97 2.57
C PHE A 72 0.15 2.81 1.38
N ARG A 73 0.76 2.64 0.19
CA ARG A 73 0.33 3.35 -1.02
C ARG A 73 -1.11 2.99 -1.41
N VAL A 74 -1.47 1.70 -1.33
CA VAL A 74 -2.84 1.27 -1.64
C VAL A 74 -3.83 1.76 -0.59
N HIS A 75 -3.46 1.74 0.69
CA HIS A 75 -4.29 2.29 1.76
C HIS A 75 -4.61 3.77 1.53
N GLN A 76 -3.61 4.60 1.23
CA GLN A 76 -3.79 6.02 0.93
C GLN A 76 -4.64 6.25 -0.33
N PHE A 77 -4.46 5.41 -1.35
CA PHE A 77 -5.24 5.48 -2.58
C PHE A 77 -6.73 5.12 -2.37
N ALA A 78 -6.99 4.03 -1.65
CA ALA A 78 -8.34 3.53 -1.40
C ALA A 78 -9.07 4.34 -0.32
N GLY A 79 -8.34 5.03 0.56
CA GLY A 79 -8.87 5.72 1.72
C GLY A 79 -9.11 4.78 2.91
N GLY A 80 -8.37 3.66 2.97
CA GLY A 80 -8.54 2.64 4.01
C GLY A 80 -8.47 1.21 3.47
N PHE A 81 -8.47 0.26 4.40
CA PHE A 81 -8.58 -1.17 4.14
C PHE A 81 -9.86 -1.74 4.74
N ASP A 82 -10.38 -2.79 4.14
CA ASP A 82 -11.41 -3.62 4.77
C ASP A 82 -10.79 -4.50 5.88
N ALA A 83 -11.65 -5.14 6.69
CA ALA A 83 -11.20 -5.94 7.83
C ALA A 83 -10.23 -7.06 7.43
N GLU A 84 -10.45 -7.73 6.29
CA GLU A 84 -9.58 -8.80 5.82
C GLU A 84 -8.20 -8.27 5.38
N SER A 85 -8.17 -7.11 4.73
CA SER A 85 -6.93 -6.47 4.28
C SER A 85 -6.16 -5.84 5.45
N MET A 86 -6.86 -5.30 6.45
CA MET A 86 -6.24 -4.86 7.71
C MET A 86 -5.56 -6.01 8.44
N LYS A 87 -6.24 -7.16 8.57
CA LYS A 87 -5.65 -8.36 9.17
C LYS A 87 -4.37 -8.79 8.46
N ALA A 88 -4.38 -8.83 7.12
CA ALA A 88 -3.19 -9.18 6.34
C ALA A 88 -2.04 -8.17 6.51
N PHE A 89 -2.37 -6.89 6.67
CA PHE A 89 -1.37 -5.84 6.93
C PHE A 89 -0.75 -5.98 8.33
N GLU A 90 -1.55 -6.25 9.36
CA GLU A 90 -1.08 -6.50 10.72
C GLU A 90 -0.16 -7.71 10.79
N GLU A 91 -0.51 -8.78 10.09
CA GLU A 91 0.30 -10.00 10.01
C GLU A 91 1.67 -9.73 9.35
N LEU A 92 1.69 -8.91 8.30
CA LEU A 92 2.93 -8.48 7.65
C LEU A 92 3.76 -7.60 8.59
N ARG A 93 3.12 -6.66 9.31
CA ARG A 93 3.78 -5.77 10.28
C ARG A 93 4.34 -6.54 11.48
N GLY A 94 3.70 -7.62 11.91
CA GLY A 94 4.17 -8.46 13.03
C GLY A 94 5.58 -9.02 12.77
N ARG A 95 5.89 -9.34 11.51
CA ARG A 95 7.21 -9.85 11.09
C ARG A 95 8.33 -8.82 11.12
N VAL A 96 8.00 -7.53 11.28
CA VAL A 96 8.95 -6.44 11.55
C VAL A 96 9.50 -6.54 12.98
N HIS A 97 8.66 -6.97 13.94
CA HIS A 97 8.99 -6.95 15.37
C HIS A 97 9.48 -8.31 15.90
N GLY A 98 9.15 -9.41 15.22
CA GLY A 98 9.62 -10.75 15.60
C GLY A 98 11.14 -10.95 15.50
N GLN A 99 11.88 -10.04 14.85
CA GLN A 99 13.34 -10.12 14.77
C GLN A 99 14.08 -9.66 16.04
N THR A 100 13.39 -9.03 17.00
CA THR A 100 14.03 -8.50 18.21
C THR A 100 14.18 -9.56 19.32
N GLU A 101 13.43 -10.67 19.28
CA GLU A 101 13.41 -11.63 20.40
C GLU A 101 14.24 -12.90 20.18
N GLU A 102 14.57 -13.28 18.94
CA GLU A 102 15.33 -14.52 18.69
C GLU A 102 16.86 -14.37 18.87
N THR A 103 17.36 -13.16 19.10
CA THR A 103 18.79 -12.90 19.33
C THR A 103 19.24 -13.05 20.80
N ASN A 104 18.33 -13.39 21.73
CA ASN A 104 18.59 -13.37 23.18
C ASN A 104 18.56 -14.74 23.89
N GLN A 105 18.62 -15.87 23.16
CA GLN A 105 18.63 -17.22 23.77
C GLN A 105 19.87 -18.06 23.47
N GLU A 106 20.90 -17.51 22.84
CA GLU A 106 22.18 -18.21 22.64
C GLU A 106 23.35 -17.30 23.03
N SER A 107 23.57 -17.16 24.34
CA SER A 107 24.79 -16.63 24.97
C SER A 107 24.98 -17.26 26.34
#